data_AF-A0AA48R0F0-F1
#
_entry.id   AF-A0AA48R0F0-F1
#
_cell.length_a   1.000
_cell.length_b   1.000
_cell.length_c   1.000
_cell.angle_alpha   90.00
_cell.angle_beta   90.00
_cell.angle_gamma   90.00
#
_symmetry.space_group_name_H-M   'P 1'
#
loop_
_entity.id
_entity.type
_entity.pdbx_description
1 polymer ?
#
loop_
_entity_poly.entity_id
_entity_poly.type
_entity_poly.pdbx_seq_one_letter_code
_entity_poly.pdbx_strand_id
1 'polypeptide(L)'
;MRNKSMIFIVLMVIFAFLGLGGRVLRYHIRENMEYNFNTKIEASKIIEHGWIPSDLPDDASNIYVAYDLDGNLSNGYFSLNDSDKFAKDKDVLDVEVLKEMVTHESKKFKDEIRIEIIAQPHEYTILNGEGCIYAIKDSKIYFWMKLSSEKCDFL
;
A
#
# COMPACT_ATOMS: atom_id res chain seq x y z
N MET A 1 28.05 1.34 48.63
CA MET A 1 27.99 1.68 47.19
C MET A 1 27.55 0.50 46.29
N ARG A 2 27.82 -0.76 46.64
CA ARG A 2 27.49 -1.95 45.81
C ARG A 2 26.00 -2.13 45.47
N ASN A 3 25.09 -1.82 46.40
CA ASN A 3 23.64 -2.04 46.20
C ASN A 3 22.99 -0.98 45.29
N LYS A 4 23.50 0.26 45.29
CA LYS A 4 23.01 1.32 44.39
C LYS A 4 23.33 1.01 42.93
N SER A 5 24.51 0.44 42.68
CA SER A 5 24.92 0.02 41.34
C SER A 5 24.07 -1.14 40.81
N MET A 6 23.65 -2.06 41.68
CA MET A 6 22.80 -3.18 41.29
C MET A 6 21.37 -2.74 40.94
N ILE A 7 20.80 -1.78 41.69
CA ILE A 7 19.49 -1.18 41.38
C ILE A 7 19.49 -0.49 40.02
N PHE A 8 20.56 0.27 39.70
CA PHE A 8 20.70 0.93 38.40
C PHE A 8 20.75 -0.07 37.24
N ILE A 9 21.45 -1.19 37.40
CA ILE A 9 21.53 -2.24 36.38
C ILE A 9 20.15 -2.87 36.15
N VAL A 10 19.42 -3.19 37.21
CA VAL A 10 18.07 -3.76 37.10
C VAL A 10 17.11 -2.81 36.38
N LEU A 11 17.15 -1.51 36.70
CA LEU A 11 16.34 -0.50 36.01
C LEU A 11 16.68 -0.43 34.51
N MET A 12 17.97 -0.45 34.16
CA MET A 12 18.40 -0.40 32.76
C MET A 12 17.91 -1.62 31.96
N VAL A 13 17.94 -2.81 32.58
CA VAL A 13 17.40 -4.04 31.97
C VAL A 13 15.89 -3.94 31.77
N ILE A 14 15.13 -3.44 32.76
CA ILE A 14 13.69 -3.24 32.62
C ILE A 14 13.37 -2.26 31.49
N PHE A 15 14.09 -1.14 31.38
CA PHE A 15 13.91 -0.19 30.28
C PHE A 15 14.22 -0.81 28.91
N ALA A 16 15.26 -1.64 28.82
CA ALA A 16 15.58 -2.36 27.59
C ALA A 16 14.46 -3.34 27.20
N PHE A 17 13.91 -4.09 28.17
CA PHE A 17 12.77 -5.00 27.92
C PHE A 17 11.49 -4.26 27.55
N LEU A 18 11.19 -3.12 28.17
CA LEU A 18 10.05 -2.27 27.81
C LEU A 18 10.21 -1.68 26.40
N GLY A 19 11.42 -1.24 26.04
CA GLY A 19 11.71 -0.74 24.69
C GLY A 19 11.58 -1.81 23.60
N LEU A 20 12.05 -3.02 23.89
CA LEU A 20 11.88 -4.18 22.98
C LEU A 20 10.41 -4.62 22.90
N GLY A 21 9.73 -4.70 24.04
CA GLY A 21 8.31 -5.06 24.12
C GLY A 21 7.43 -4.07 23.37
N GLY A 22 7.68 -2.76 23.50
CA GLY A 22 6.99 -1.72 22.76
C GLY A 22 7.18 -1.83 21.24
N ARG A 23 8.39 -2.19 20.79
CA ARG A 23 8.65 -2.46 19.36
C ARG A 23 7.89 -3.68 18.85
N VAL A 24 7.84 -4.77 19.62
CA VAL A 24 7.10 -5.99 19.25
C VAL A 24 5.60 -5.73 19.20
N LEU A 25 5.05 -4.99 20.18
CA LEU A 25 3.64 -4.59 20.19
C LEU A 25 3.31 -3.74 18.95
N ARG A 26 4.12 -2.72 18.65
CA ARG A 26 3.89 -1.87 17.48
C ARG A 26 3.92 -2.65 16.17
N TYR A 27 4.77 -3.67 16.08
CA TYR A 27 4.82 -4.57 14.92
C TYR A 27 3.56 -5.46 14.81
N HIS A 28 2.95 -5.85 15.94
CA HIS A 28 1.74 -6.68 15.95
C HIS A 28 0.43 -5.87 15.83
N ILE A 29 0.45 -4.57 16.07
CA ILE A 29 -0.73 -3.69 16.09
C ILE A 29 -0.90 -2.90 14.79
N ARG A 30 0.01 -3.01 13.81
CA ARG A 30 -0.23 -2.46 12.46
C ARG A 30 -1.44 -3.16 11.83
N GLU A 31 -2.58 -2.51 11.91
CA GLU A 31 -3.84 -2.99 11.36
C GLU A 31 -3.87 -2.70 9.85
N ASN A 32 -3.78 -3.77 9.06
CA ASN A 32 -4.08 -3.70 7.63
C ASN A 32 -5.55 -4.08 7.45
N MET A 33 -6.30 -3.25 6.73
CA MET A 33 -7.64 -3.59 6.28
C MET A 33 -7.57 -4.11 4.85
N GLU A 34 -8.24 -5.22 4.58
CA GLU A 34 -8.34 -5.79 3.25
C GLU A 34 -9.81 -5.92 2.84
N TYR A 35 -10.12 -5.52 1.61
CA TYR A 35 -11.47 -5.58 1.07
C TYR A 35 -11.46 -6.21 -0.33
N ASN A 36 -12.55 -6.91 -0.65
CA ASN A 36 -12.80 -7.48 -1.97
C ASN A 36 -14.21 -7.10 -2.41
N PHE A 37 -14.34 -6.69 -3.67
CA PHE A 37 -15.60 -6.29 -4.29
C PHE A 37 -15.70 -6.90 -5.68
N ASN A 38 -16.91 -7.28 -6.07
CA ASN A 38 -17.14 -7.79 -7.42
C ASN A 38 -17.31 -6.65 -8.43
N THR A 39 -17.73 -5.47 -7.98
CA THR A 39 -18.06 -4.32 -8.85
C THR A 39 -17.66 -2.99 -8.22
N LYS A 40 -17.50 -1.95 -9.05
CA LYS A 40 -17.27 -0.56 -8.60
C LYS A 40 -18.36 -0.05 -7.66
N ILE A 41 -19.62 -0.44 -7.88
CA ILE A 41 -20.76 -0.01 -7.04
C ILE A 41 -20.59 -0.51 -5.60
N GLU A 42 -20.19 -1.77 -5.42
CA GLU A 42 -19.91 -2.34 -4.10
C GLU A 42 -18.70 -1.64 -3.43
N ALA A 43 -17.70 -1.26 -4.22
CA ALA A 43 -16.51 -0.56 -3.77
C ALA A 43 -16.72 0.94 -3.48
N SER A 44 -17.88 1.52 -3.81
CA SER A 44 -18.17 2.96 -3.77
C SER A 44 -17.75 3.64 -2.46
N LYS A 45 -18.13 3.10 -1.31
CA LYS A 45 -17.77 3.65 0.01
C LYS A 45 -16.25 3.68 0.23
N ILE A 46 -15.53 2.68 -0.26
CA ILE A 46 -14.08 2.60 -0.10
C ILE A 46 -13.36 3.55 -1.09
N ILE A 47 -13.94 3.76 -2.27
CA ILE A 47 -13.51 4.80 -3.22
C ILE A 47 -13.72 6.19 -2.60
N GLU A 48 -14.87 6.45 -1.98
CA GLU A 48 -15.16 7.72 -1.29
C GLU A 48 -14.19 8.00 -0.12
N HIS A 49 -13.72 6.96 0.58
CA HIS A 49 -12.66 7.10 1.58
C HIS A 49 -11.28 7.40 0.99
N GLY A 50 -11.11 7.28 -0.32
CA GLY A 50 -9.84 7.51 -1.02
C GLY A 50 -8.85 6.35 -0.90
N TRP A 51 -9.32 5.14 -0.59
CA TRP A 51 -8.46 3.94 -0.52
C TRP A 51 -8.38 3.21 -1.85
N ILE A 52 -9.32 3.43 -2.76
CA ILE A 52 -9.29 2.96 -4.15
C ILE A 52 -9.29 4.22 -5.05
N PRO A 53 -8.54 4.23 -6.17
CA PRO A 53 -8.53 5.36 -7.09
C PRO A 53 -9.94 5.75 -7.56
N SER A 54 -10.22 7.05 -7.66
CA SER A 54 -11.52 7.58 -8.11
C SER A 54 -11.75 7.43 -9.61
N ASP A 55 -10.67 7.29 -10.40
CA ASP A 55 -10.69 7.07 -11.85
C ASP A 55 -10.91 5.60 -12.24
N LEU A 56 -11.38 4.76 -11.30
CA LEU A 56 -11.75 3.38 -11.57
C LEU A 56 -12.87 3.30 -12.63
N PRO A 57 -12.70 2.54 -13.73
CA PRO A 57 -13.73 2.44 -14.76
C PRO A 57 -15.01 1.77 -14.27
N ASP A 58 -16.14 2.09 -14.91
CA ASP A 58 -17.46 1.56 -14.51
C ASP A 58 -17.60 0.04 -14.72
N ASP A 59 -16.84 -0.53 -15.64
CA ASP A 59 -16.78 -1.98 -15.91
C ASP A 59 -15.73 -2.71 -15.07
N ALA A 60 -15.09 -2.03 -14.10
CA ALA A 60 -14.14 -2.66 -13.19
C ALA A 60 -14.80 -3.76 -12.35
N SER A 61 -14.12 -4.90 -12.30
CA SER A 61 -14.54 -6.10 -11.56
C SER A 61 -13.39 -6.68 -10.74
N ASN A 62 -13.68 -7.62 -9.85
CA ASN A 62 -12.68 -8.30 -9.00
C ASN A 62 -11.72 -7.31 -8.32
N ILE A 63 -12.30 -6.31 -7.65
CA ILE A 63 -11.55 -5.21 -7.05
C ILE A 63 -11.07 -5.68 -5.68
N TYR A 64 -9.78 -5.58 -5.45
CA TYR A 64 -9.14 -5.83 -4.16
C TYR A 64 -8.37 -4.59 -3.74
N VAL A 65 -8.42 -4.31 -2.45
CA VAL A 65 -7.61 -3.25 -1.84
C VAL A 65 -7.09 -3.71 -0.49
N ALA A 66 -5.81 -3.44 -0.24
CA ALA A 66 -5.19 -3.47 1.06
C ALA A 66 -4.87 -2.02 1.46
N TYR A 67 -5.36 -1.61 2.62
CA TYR A 67 -5.12 -0.29 3.20
C TYR A 67 -4.46 -0.43 4.56
N ASP A 68 -3.44 0.40 4.78
CA ASP A 68 -2.79 0.53 6.06
C ASP A 68 -3.25 1.81 6.77
N LEU A 69 -3.80 1.62 7.98
CA LEU A 69 -4.35 2.69 8.80
C LEU A 69 -3.28 3.64 9.34
N ASP A 70 -2.08 3.15 9.64
CA ASP A 70 -1.05 3.92 10.33
C ASP A 70 -0.28 4.83 9.36
N GLY A 71 0.03 4.32 8.17
CA GLY A 71 0.79 5.02 7.14
C GLY A 71 -0.06 5.66 6.05
N ASN A 72 -1.39 5.50 6.09
CA ASN A 72 -2.34 6.03 5.10
C ASN A 72 -1.92 5.67 3.65
N LEU A 73 -1.55 4.40 3.49
CA LEU A 73 -1.07 3.84 2.23
C LEU A 73 -2.02 2.75 1.76
N SER A 74 -2.37 2.78 0.48
CA SER A 74 -3.20 1.75 -0.13
C SER A 74 -2.59 1.21 -1.43
N ASN A 75 -2.86 -0.05 -1.69
CA ASN A 75 -2.60 -0.70 -2.96
C ASN A 75 -3.62 -1.80 -3.22
N GLY A 76 -3.65 -2.28 -4.45
CA GLY A 76 -4.63 -3.30 -4.80
C GLY A 76 -4.60 -3.66 -6.27
N TYR A 77 -5.69 -4.27 -6.72
CA TYR A 77 -5.91 -4.55 -8.12
C TYR A 77 -7.38 -4.52 -8.49
N PHE A 78 -7.65 -4.46 -9.78
CA PHE A 78 -8.95 -4.72 -10.37
C PHE A 78 -8.77 -5.32 -11.76
N SER A 79 -9.85 -5.87 -12.29
CA SER A 79 -9.91 -6.43 -13.64
C SER A 79 -10.76 -5.56 -14.56
N LEU A 80 -10.31 -5.41 -15.80
CA LEU A 80 -11.05 -4.78 -16.89
C LEU A 80 -11.13 -5.71 -18.10
N ASN A 81 -12.19 -5.55 -18.89
CA ASN A 81 -12.30 -6.25 -20.16
C ASN A 81 -11.40 -5.63 -21.24
N ASP A 82 -11.15 -4.32 -21.17
CA ASP A 82 -10.34 -3.56 -22.12
C ASP A 82 -9.34 -2.68 -21.36
N SER A 83 -8.18 -3.25 -21.04
CA SER A 83 -7.09 -2.55 -20.34
C SER A 83 -6.37 -1.54 -21.25
N ASP A 84 -6.36 -1.76 -22.56
CA ASP A 84 -5.79 -0.82 -23.54
C ASP A 84 -6.55 0.51 -23.54
N LYS A 85 -7.89 0.46 -23.48
CA LYS A 85 -8.72 1.66 -23.36
C LYS A 85 -8.41 2.43 -22.07
N PHE A 86 -8.16 1.73 -20.97
CA PHE A 86 -7.80 2.37 -19.69
C PHE A 86 -6.42 3.05 -19.74
N ALA A 87 -5.50 2.53 -20.56
CA ALA A 87 -4.15 3.04 -20.72
C ALA A 87 -4.03 4.26 -21.64
N LYS A 88 -4.95 4.42 -22.60
CA LYS A 88 -4.86 5.44 -23.68
C LYS A 88 -4.65 6.88 -23.21
N ASP A 89 -5.22 7.24 -22.06
CA ASP A 89 -5.21 8.61 -21.56
C ASP A 89 -4.21 8.80 -20.41
N LYS A 90 -3.27 7.86 -20.21
CA LYS A 90 -2.29 7.89 -19.12
C LYS A 90 -0.86 7.91 -19.67
N ASP A 91 0.01 8.63 -18.97
CA ASP A 91 1.43 8.66 -19.32
C ASP A 91 2.10 7.33 -18.96
N VAL A 92 2.87 6.78 -19.89
CA VAL A 92 3.69 5.59 -19.63
C VAL A 92 4.92 6.00 -18.82
N LEU A 93 5.18 5.26 -17.74
CA LEU A 93 6.32 5.48 -16.85
C LEU A 93 7.37 4.37 -17.01
N ASP A 94 8.60 4.67 -16.60
CA ASP A 94 9.61 3.65 -16.39
C ASP A 94 9.29 2.83 -15.12
N VAL A 95 9.60 1.54 -15.16
CA VAL A 95 9.48 0.64 -13.99
C VAL A 95 10.33 1.11 -12.80
N GLU A 96 11.38 1.90 -13.03
CA GLU A 96 12.20 2.49 -11.97
C GLU A 96 11.38 3.33 -10.99
N VAL A 97 10.29 3.96 -11.44
CA VAL A 97 9.40 4.73 -10.55
C VAL A 97 8.81 3.83 -9.45
N LEU A 98 8.51 2.56 -9.76
CA LEU A 98 8.05 1.60 -8.76
C LEU A 98 9.14 1.24 -7.75
N LYS A 99 10.44 1.34 -8.08
CA LYS A 99 11.55 1.11 -7.14
C LYS A 99 11.65 2.22 -6.10
N GLU A 100 11.35 3.45 -6.51
CA GLU A 100 11.45 4.65 -5.67
C GLU A 100 10.21 4.91 -4.81
N MET A 101 9.05 4.32 -5.16
CA MET A 101 7.84 4.47 -4.37
C MET A 101 8.01 3.97 -2.94
N VAL A 102 7.79 4.88 -1.98
CA VAL A 102 7.54 4.53 -0.58
C VAL A 102 6.28 3.70 -0.55
N THR A 103 6.44 2.43 -0.24
CA THR A 103 5.38 1.44 -0.26
C THR A 103 5.23 0.90 1.16
N HIS A 104 4.03 0.58 1.63
CA HIS A 104 3.82 0.10 2.99
C HIS A 104 4.10 -1.39 3.15
N GLU A 105 4.74 -1.84 4.22
CA GLU A 105 5.04 -3.26 4.49
C GLU A 105 3.80 -4.13 4.84
N SER A 106 2.70 -4.08 4.07
CA SER A 106 1.74 -5.18 4.13
C SER A 106 2.38 -6.39 3.45
N LYS A 107 2.73 -7.40 4.26
CA LYS A 107 3.69 -8.46 3.95
C LYS A 107 3.36 -9.32 2.71
N LYS A 108 2.14 -9.26 2.18
CA LYS A 108 1.63 -10.26 1.23
C LYS A 108 1.38 -9.70 -0.16
N PHE A 109 0.62 -8.61 -0.29
CA PHE A 109 0.21 -8.12 -1.60
C PHE A 109 1.31 -7.27 -2.27
N LYS A 110 2.06 -6.51 -1.49
CA LYS A 110 3.05 -5.56 -2.02
C LYS A 110 4.33 -6.24 -2.49
N ASP A 111 4.92 -7.10 -1.68
CA ASP A 111 6.28 -7.57 -1.97
C ASP A 111 6.26 -8.54 -3.16
N GLU A 112 5.32 -9.49 -3.21
CA GLU A 112 5.30 -10.49 -4.28
C GLU A 112 5.04 -9.86 -5.66
N ILE A 113 3.98 -9.04 -5.79
CA ILE A 113 3.62 -8.44 -7.08
C ILE A 113 4.64 -7.39 -7.52
N ARG A 114 5.10 -6.51 -6.63
CA ARG A 114 6.09 -5.49 -7.00
C ARG A 114 7.43 -6.13 -7.37
N ILE A 115 7.85 -7.17 -6.64
CA ILE A 115 9.07 -7.93 -6.97
C ILE A 115 8.89 -8.61 -8.34
N GLU A 116 7.72 -9.20 -8.62
CA GLU A 116 7.42 -9.77 -9.93
C GLU A 116 7.54 -8.73 -11.05
N ILE A 117 6.91 -7.56 -10.89
CA ILE A 117 6.96 -6.48 -11.88
C ILE A 117 8.39 -5.99 -12.12
N ILE A 118 9.18 -5.83 -11.05
CA ILE A 118 10.58 -5.41 -11.17
C ILE A 118 11.44 -6.50 -11.82
N ALA A 119 11.13 -7.78 -11.58
CA ALA A 119 11.85 -8.91 -12.17
C ALA A 119 11.50 -9.14 -13.64
N GLN A 120 10.28 -8.78 -14.06
CA GLN A 120 9.76 -9.01 -15.41
C GLN A 120 9.14 -7.73 -15.99
N PRO A 121 9.92 -6.62 -16.11
CA PRO A 121 9.36 -5.30 -16.44
C PRO A 121 8.70 -5.24 -17.81
N HIS A 122 9.09 -6.11 -18.76
CA HIS A 122 8.53 -6.15 -20.11
C HIS A 122 7.12 -6.75 -20.17
N GLU A 123 6.67 -7.46 -19.12
CA GLU A 123 5.31 -8.00 -19.05
C GLU A 123 4.28 -6.98 -18.55
N TYR A 124 4.75 -5.81 -18.13
CA TYR A 124 3.93 -4.81 -17.48
C TYR A 124 4.02 -3.46 -18.19
N THR A 125 2.86 -2.81 -18.35
CA THR A 125 2.82 -1.39 -18.72
C THR A 125 2.60 -0.57 -17.46
N ILE A 126 3.55 0.30 -17.12
CA ILE A 126 3.46 1.17 -15.95
C ILE A 126 2.87 2.51 -16.37
N LEU A 127 1.84 2.97 -15.67
CA LEU A 127 1.13 4.20 -16.02
C LEU A 127 1.05 5.16 -14.85
N ASN A 128 1.10 6.45 -15.18
CA ASN A 128 0.86 7.54 -14.26
C ASN A 128 -0.65 7.82 -14.17
N GLY A 129 -1.22 7.68 -12.97
CA GLY A 129 -2.61 8.06 -12.68
C GLY A 129 -2.69 9.28 -11.78
N GLU A 130 -3.91 9.82 -11.67
CA GLU A 130 -4.21 10.87 -10.70
C GLU A 130 -4.10 10.30 -9.28
N GLY A 131 -3.14 10.79 -8.49
CA GLY A 131 -2.91 10.30 -7.13
C GLY A 131 -2.43 8.85 -7.01
N CYS A 132 -2.13 8.17 -8.12
CA CYS A 132 -1.75 6.75 -8.12
C CYS A 132 -0.76 6.38 -9.24
N ILE A 133 -0.15 5.20 -9.12
CA ILE A 133 0.58 4.53 -10.20
C ILE A 133 -0.11 3.22 -10.49
N TYR A 134 -0.20 2.88 -11.78
CA TYR A 134 -0.77 1.62 -12.24
C TYR A 134 0.30 0.73 -12.86
N ALA A 135 0.12 -0.58 -12.75
CA ALA A 135 0.80 -1.58 -13.56
C ALA A 135 -0.23 -2.49 -14.21
N ILE A 136 -0.18 -2.63 -15.53
CA ILE A 136 -1.12 -3.45 -16.30
C ILE A 136 -0.42 -4.71 -16.78
N LYS A 137 -1.05 -5.86 -16.54
CA LYS A 137 -0.73 -7.16 -17.16
C LYS A 137 -2.03 -7.84 -17.57
N ASP A 138 -2.20 -8.03 -18.87
CA ASP A 138 -3.44 -8.53 -19.49
C ASP A 138 -4.67 -7.69 -19.07
N SER A 139 -5.69 -8.35 -18.51
CA SER A 139 -6.91 -7.72 -17.99
C SER A 139 -6.78 -7.21 -16.56
N LYS A 140 -5.62 -7.38 -15.91
CA LYS A 140 -5.43 -7.06 -14.49
C LYS A 140 -4.60 -5.79 -14.34
N ILE A 141 -5.14 -4.87 -13.55
CA ILE A 141 -4.55 -3.57 -13.27
C ILE A 141 -4.24 -3.51 -11.79
N TYR A 142 -2.97 -3.41 -11.46
CA TYR A 142 -2.48 -3.17 -10.11
C TYR A 142 -2.37 -1.67 -9.88
N PHE A 143 -2.65 -1.21 -8.67
CA PHE A 143 -2.54 0.20 -8.32
C PHE A 143 -1.81 0.40 -6.98
N TRP A 144 -1.09 1.52 -6.89
CA TRP A 144 -0.49 2.03 -5.67
C TRP A 144 -0.86 3.50 -5.52
N MET A 145 -1.51 3.86 -4.42
CA MET A 145 -1.79 5.27 -4.12
C MET A 145 -0.47 5.99 -3.80
N LYS A 146 -0.26 7.14 -4.43
CA LYS A 146 0.83 8.04 -4.07
C LYS A 146 0.49 8.65 -2.72
N LEU A 147 1.48 8.79 -1.86
CA LEU A 147 1.33 9.60 -0.66
C LEU A 147 0.95 11.01 -1.10
N SER A 148 -0.29 11.44 -0.83
CA SER A 148 -0.63 12.84 -0.97
C SER A 148 0.24 13.59 0.02
N SER A 149 1.11 14.48 -0.43
CA SER A 149 1.76 15.47 0.43
C SER A 149 0.76 16.47 1.05
N GLU A 150 -0.55 16.29 0.81
CA GLU A 150 -1.64 17.21 1.14
C GLU A 150 -2.64 16.69 2.18
N LYS A 151 -2.25 15.74 3.04
CA LYS A 151 -2.98 15.51 4.30
C LYS A 151 -2.13 15.93 5.50
N CYS A 152 -1.70 17.19 5.48
CA CYS A 152 -1.55 17.94 6.72
C CYS A 152 -2.94 18.48 7.10
N ASP A 153 -3.25 18.35 8.39
CA ASP A 153 -4.37 18.97 9.09
C ASP A 153 -5.74 18.29 8.92
N PHE A 154 -5.89 17.15 9.60
CA PHE A 154 -7.15 16.91 10.31
C PHE A 154 -6.93 17.20 11.80
N LEU A 155 -7.72 18.18 12.25
CA LEU A 155 -7.86 18.78 13.59
C LEU A 155 -7.86 17.78 14.75
#